data_AF-A0A6B3FXZ4-F1
#
_entry.id   AF-A0A6B3FXZ4-F1
#
_cell.length_a   1.000
_cell.length_b   1.000
_cell.length_c   1.000
_cell.angle_alpha   90.00
_cell.angle_beta   90.00
_cell.angle_gamma   90.00
#
_symmetry.space_group_name_H-M   'P 1'
#
loop_
_entity.id
_entity.type
_entity.pdbx_description
1 polymer ?
#
loop_
_entity_poly.entity_id
_entity_poly.type
_entity_poly.pdbx_seq_one_letter_code
_entity_poly.pdbx_strand_id
1 'polypeptide(L)'
;MDEASWIWFPEGDPATSAPAATRWFRGAFDVPDGVTRARLVLTADDGYVAHLDGTEVARAEPDEVARAWSRPSVTDVTERLAPGRHVLAVAATNEVTGPAGLLGVLELTTADGVRTVTTGDGWKAADTEPAGEWRALDYDDGAWPA
;
A
#
# COMPACT_ATOMS: atom_id res chain seq x y z
N MET A 1 -13.37 2.93 -13.81
CA MET A 1 -12.13 3.29 -13.12
C MET A 1 -12.41 3.01 -11.69
N ASP A 2 -11.70 2.07 -11.09
CA ASP A 2 -11.82 1.84 -9.65
C ASP A 2 -11.15 3.02 -8.96
N GLU A 3 -11.90 3.70 -8.09
CA GLU A 3 -11.42 4.85 -7.35
C GLU A 3 -10.59 4.36 -6.16
N ALA A 4 -9.45 5.00 -5.91
CA ALA A 4 -8.65 4.67 -4.75
C ALA A 4 -9.40 5.04 -3.47
N SER A 5 -9.42 4.11 -2.51
CA SER A 5 -10.06 4.29 -1.21
C SER A 5 -9.01 4.28 -0.11
N TRP A 6 -9.25 5.08 0.93
CA TRP A 6 -8.54 4.96 2.19
C TRP A 6 -8.90 3.63 2.82
N ILE A 7 -7.91 2.81 3.09
CA ILE A 7 -8.07 1.50 3.74
C ILE A 7 -7.34 1.49 5.07
N TRP A 8 -7.86 0.72 6.02
CA TRP A 8 -7.19 0.40 7.27
C TRP A 8 -7.56 -1.02 7.70
N PHE A 9 -6.97 -1.51 8.79
CA PHE A 9 -7.42 -2.79 9.38
C PHE A 9 -8.89 -2.65 9.85
N PRO A 10 -9.74 -3.70 9.71
CA PRO A 10 -11.14 -3.64 10.10
C PRO A 10 -11.33 -3.59 11.62
N GLU A 11 -11.11 -2.42 12.21
CA GLU A 11 -11.27 -2.12 13.64
C GLU A 11 -12.07 -0.82 13.84
N GLY A 12 -13.29 -0.94 14.39
CA GLY A 12 -14.13 0.24 14.67
C GLY A 12 -14.37 1.12 13.44
N ASP A 13 -14.07 2.42 13.56
CA ASP A 13 -14.12 3.40 12.47
C ASP A 13 -12.78 4.15 12.36
N PRO A 14 -11.84 3.66 11.54
CA PRO A 14 -10.49 4.24 11.43
C PRO A 14 -10.46 5.66 10.89
N ALA A 15 -11.49 6.11 10.16
CA ALA A 15 -11.58 7.50 9.70
C ALA A 15 -11.86 8.48 10.86
N THR A 16 -12.39 7.97 11.98
CA THR A 16 -12.65 8.74 13.20
C THR A 16 -11.56 8.50 14.25
N SER A 17 -11.26 7.24 14.56
CA SER A 17 -10.27 6.88 15.56
C SER A 17 -9.83 5.42 15.46
N ALA A 18 -8.52 5.21 15.32
CA ALA A 18 -7.82 3.95 15.46
C ALA A 18 -6.73 4.08 16.55
N PRO A 19 -6.24 2.97 17.13
CA PRO A 19 -5.13 2.99 18.08
C PRO A 19 -3.82 3.52 17.47
N ALA A 20 -2.96 4.09 18.30
CA ALA A 20 -1.55 4.33 17.96
C ALA A 20 -0.83 3.00 17.76
N ALA A 21 -0.72 2.53 16.52
CA ALA A 21 -0.16 1.23 16.18
C ALA A 21 0.16 1.11 14.68
N THR A 22 0.96 0.10 14.36
CA THR A 22 1.19 -0.32 12.97
C THR A 22 0.16 -1.36 12.53
N ARG A 23 -0.27 -1.27 11.27
CA ARG A 23 -1.02 -2.30 10.55
C ARG A 23 -0.27 -2.70 9.30
N TRP A 24 -0.46 -3.95 8.90
CA TRP A 24 0.22 -4.54 7.75
C TRP A 24 -0.78 -4.86 6.67
N PHE A 25 -0.48 -4.47 5.44
CA PHE A 25 -1.36 -4.56 4.28
C PHE A 25 -0.68 -5.32 3.15
N ARG A 26 -1.44 -6.12 2.41
CA ARG A 26 -1.00 -6.77 1.18
C ARG A 26 -2.07 -6.62 0.09
N GLY A 27 -1.65 -6.15 -1.08
CA GLY A 27 -2.46 -6.08 -2.28
C GLY A 27 -1.74 -6.79 -3.43
N ALA A 28 -2.35 -7.86 -3.94
CA ALA A 28 -1.87 -8.57 -5.13
C ALA A 28 -2.48 -7.95 -6.40
N PHE A 29 -1.70 -7.86 -7.45
CA PHE A 29 -2.15 -7.32 -8.73
C PHE A 29 -1.37 -7.95 -9.89
N ASP A 30 -1.93 -7.85 -11.10
CA ASP A 30 -1.29 -8.33 -12.32
C ASP A 30 -0.82 -7.16 -13.18
N VAL A 31 0.43 -7.25 -13.61
CA VAL A 31 1.04 -6.31 -14.55
C VAL A 31 0.90 -6.87 -15.96
N PRO A 32 0.33 -6.11 -16.92
CA PRO A 32 0.21 -6.56 -18.30
C PRO A 32 1.56 -6.48 -19.04
N ASP A 33 1.64 -7.14 -20.19
CA ASP A 33 2.72 -6.90 -21.14
C ASP A 33 2.79 -5.45 -21.61
N GLY A 34 4.00 -4.99 -21.95
CA GLY A 34 4.21 -3.70 -22.60
C GLY A 34 4.10 -2.48 -21.69
N VAL A 35 4.20 -2.65 -20.36
CA VAL A 35 4.41 -1.53 -19.44
C VAL A 35 5.75 -0.87 -19.74
N THR A 36 5.72 0.42 -20.03
CA THR A 36 6.90 1.26 -20.31
C THR A 36 7.26 2.18 -19.16
N ARG A 37 6.31 2.40 -18.23
CA ARG A 37 6.51 3.18 -17.02
C ARG A 37 5.55 2.75 -15.93
N ALA A 38 6.03 2.67 -14.69
CA ALA A 38 5.21 2.44 -13.52
C ALA A 38 5.51 3.47 -12.42
N ARG A 39 4.46 4.11 -11.88
CA ARG A 39 4.57 5.07 -10.77
C ARG A 39 3.65 4.69 -9.62
N LEU A 40 4.25 4.52 -8.45
CA LEU A 40 3.53 4.35 -7.20
C LEU A 40 3.33 5.72 -6.54
N VAL A 41 2.08 6.11 -6.34
CA VAL A 41 1.68 7.25 -5.52
C VAL A 41 1.10 6.69 -4.23
N LEU A 42 1.69 7.02 -3.09
CA LEU A 42 1.32 6.41 -1.80
C LEU A 42 1.39 7.43 -0.67
N THR A 43 0.42 7.35 0.23
CA THR A 43 0.40 8.10 1.48
C THR A 43 -0.24 7.27 2.59
N ALA A 44 0.12 7.55 3.84
CA ALA A 44 -0.55 7.01 5.01
C ALA A 44 -0.66 8.10 6.08
N ASP A 45 -1.69 7.99 6.91
CA ASP A 45 -1.85 8.76 8.15
C ASP A 45 -1.45 7.81 9.30
N ASP A 46 -0.22 7.86 9.81
CA ASP A 46 0.80 8.93 9.69
C ASP A 46 2.00 8.64 8.79
N GLY A 47 2.40 7.38 8.71
CA GLY A 47 3.65 6.98 8.05
C GLY A 47 3.57 5.57 7.50
N TYR A 48 4.51 5.21 6.61
CA TYR A 48 4.53 3.88 6.01
C TYR A 48 5.91 3.45 5.53
N VAL A 49 6.06 2.13 5.36
CA VAL A 49 7.11 1.50 4.57
C VAL A 49 6.48 0.54 3.57
N ALA A 50 6.75 0.74 2.29
CA ALA A 50 6.18 -0.02 1.18
C ALA A 50 7.24 -0.88 0.48
N HIS A 51 6.88 -2.13 0.22
CA HIS A 51 7.68 -3.13 -0.45
C HIS A 51 6.96 -3.67 -1.68
N LEU A 52 7.69 -3.81 -2.78
CA LEU A 52 7.23 -4.51 -3.98
C LEU A 52 7.99 -5.83 -4.08
N ASP A 53 7.25 -6.93 -3.98
CA ASP A 53 7.79 -8.31 -3.96
C ASP A 53 8.95 -8.51 -2.99
N GLY A 54 8.85 -7.90 -1.81
CA GLY A 54 9.87 -7.98 -0.75
C GLY A 54 10.96 -6.91 -0.82
N THR A 55 11.06 -6.15 -1.91
CA THR A 55 12.03 -5.04 -2.02
C THR A 55 11.39 -3.74 -1.57
N GLU A 56 11.97 -3.05 -0.59
CA GLU A 56 11.50 -1.73 -0.20
C GLU A 56 11.61 -0.74 -1.37
N VAL A 57 10.53 -0.02 -1.67
CA VAL A 57 10.45 0.96 -2.76
C VAL A 57 10.14 2.36 -2.30
N ALA A 58 9.45 2.53 -1.18
CA ALA A 58 9.08 3.83 -0.65
C ALA A 58 8.92 3.80 0.87
N ARG A 59 9.19 4.94 1.50
CA ARG A 59 8.94 5.17 2.93
C ARG A 59 8.59 6.62 3.19
N ALA A 60 7.75 6.84 4.19
CA ALA A 60 7.51 8.13 4.81
C ALA A 60 7.50 7.94 6.32
N GLU A 61 8.36 8.67 7.02
CA GLU A 61 8.37 8.67 8.49
C GLU A 61 7.09 9.37 8.99
N PRO A 62 6.47 8.88 10.08
CA PRO A 62 5.32 9.56 10.67
C PRO A 62 5.74 10.96 11.16
N ASP A 63 4.95 11.96 10.78
CA ASP A 63 5.10 13.35 11.24
C ASP A 63 3.74 14.05 11.20
N GLU A 64 2.99 13.88 12.28
CA GLU A 64 1.69 14.49 12.54
C GLU A 64 1.73 16.03 12.41
N VAL A 65 2.80 16.66 12.91
CA VAL A 65 2.93 18.12 12.93
C VAL A 65 3.07 18.66 11.50
N ALA A 66 3.81 17.97 10.66
CA ALA A 66 3.97 18.31 9.25
C ALA A 66 2.77 17.90 8.38
N ARG A 67 1.82 17.11 8.91
CA ARG A 67 0.75 16.46 8.14
C ARG A 67 1.31 15.74 6.93
N ALA A 68 2.31 14.88 7.15
CA ALA A 68 3.01 14.17 6.07
C ALA A 68 2.04 13.45 5.11
N TRP A 69 0.93 12.92 5.65
CA TRP A 69 -0.15 12.29 4.89
C TRP A 69 -0.72 13.16 3.75
N SER A 70 -0.68 14.49 3.88
CA SER A 70 -1.18 15.44 2.88
C SER A 70 -0.26 15.61 1.66
N ARG A 71 0.91 14.96 1.68
CA ARG A 71 1.92 14.99 0.62
C ARG A 71 2.29 13.56 0.20
N PRO A 72 1.47 12.92 -0.66
CA PRO A 72 1.78 11.59 -1.15
C PRO A 72 3.17 11.54 -1.79
N SER A 73 3.92 10.47 -1.51
CA SER A 73 5.14 10.21 -2.25
C SER A 73 4.80 9.80 -3.69
N VAL A 74 5.74 10.03 -4.60
CA VAL A 74 5.68 9.51 -5.97
C VAL A 74 6.99 8.80 -6.25
N THR A 75 6.94 7.48 -6.43
CA THR A 75 8.10 6.62 -6.66
C THR A 75 8.01 5.96 -8.03
N ASP A 76 9.08 6.05 -8.81
CA ASP A 76 9.21 5.26 -10.04
C ASP A 76 9.59 3.82 -9.68
N VAL A 77 8.75 2.86 -10.08
CA VAL A 77 8.95 1.43 -9.83
C VAL A 77 9.06 0.63 -11.13
N THR A 78 9.32 1.31 -12.25
CA THR A 78 9.32 0.70 -13.59
C THR A 78 10.26 -0.49 -13.68
N GLU A 79 11.49 -0.36 -13.18
CA GLU A 79 12.52 -1.41 -13.27
C GLU A 79 12.28 -2.59 -12.30
N ARG A 80 11.24 -2.52 -11.46
CA ARG A 80 10.88 -3.57 -10.50
C ARG A 80 9.74 -4.46 -10.98
N LEU A 81 9.06 -4.07 -12.05
CA LEU A 81 7.89 -4.79 -12.56
C LEU A 81 8.23 -5.54 -13.83
N ALA A 82 7.64 -6.72 -13.96
CA ALA A 82 7.61 -7.52 -15.17
C ALA A 82 6.15 -7.91 -15.45
N PRO A 83 5.81 -8.42 -16.65
CA PRO A 83 4.48 -8.96 -16.86
C PRO A 83 4.19 -10.13 -15.91
N GLY A 84 3.01 -10.14 -15.29
CA GLY A 84 2.58 -11.18 -14.35
C GLY A 84 2.18 -10.65 -12.97
N ARG A 85 2.05 -11.58 -12.02
CA ARG A 85 1.59 -11.29 -10.65
C ARG A 85 2.69 -10.60 -9.84
N HIS A 86 2.29 -9.56 -9.13
CA HIS A 86 3.09 -8.80 -8.18
C HIS A 86 2.32 -8.56 -6.87
N VAL A 87 3.04 -8.24 -5.81
CA VAL A 87 2.44 -7.85 -4.52
C VAL A 87 3.06 -6.55 -4.02
N LEU A 88 2.18 -5.62 -3.65
CA LEU A 88 2.53 -4.45 -2.83
C LEU A 88 2.20 -4.77 -1.37
N ALA A 89 3.23 -4.75 -0.53
CA ALA A 89 3.14 -4.98 0.91
C ALA A 89 3.50 -3.70 1.66
N VAL A 90 2.64 -3.25 2.57
CA VAL A 90 2.82 -1.97 3.27
C VAL A 90 2.67 -2.16 4.77
N ALA A 91 3.63 -1.69 5.55
CA ALA A 91 3.44 -1.46 6.98
C ALA A 91 3.09 0.03 7.13
N ALA A 92 1.88 0.33 7.59
CA ALA A 92 1.45 1.71 7.83
C ALA A 92 1.25 1.93 9.34
N THR A 93 1.72 3.06 9.84
CA THR A 93 1.78 3.37 11.26
C THR A 93 0.93 4.60 11.54
N ASN A 94 -0.01 4.44 12.46
CA ASN A 94 -0.68 5.53 13.13
C ASN A 94 0.13 5.88 14.40
N GLU A 95 0.73 7.06 14.46
CA GLU A 95 1.66 7.46 15.52
C GLU A 95 0.93 7.78 16.83
N VAL A 96 -0.29 8.32 16.72
CA VAL A 96 -1.14 8.70 17.86
C VAL A 96 -2.55 8.16 17.71
N THR A 97 -3.29 8.01 18.80
CA THR A 97 -4.71 7.61 18.69
C THR A 97 -5.50 8.71 17.97
N GLY A 98 -6.13 8.36 16.86
CA GLY A 98 -6.71 9.32 15.92
C GLY A 98 -7.10 8.66 14.61
N PRO A 99 -7.51 9.42 13.59
CA PRO A 99 -7.75 8.89 12.25
C PRO A 99 -6.53 8.15 11.72
N ALA A 100 -6.76 7.05 10.98
CA ALA A 100 -5.69 6.29 10.34
C ALA A 100 -6.14 5.80 8.97
N GLY A 101 -5.19 5.70 8.05
CA GLY A 101 -5.48 5.15 6.73
C GLY A 101 -4.28 5.05 5.83
N LEU A 102 -4.38 4.16 4.85
CA LEU A 102 -3.46 3.99 3.73
C LEU A 102 -4.20 4.29 2.43
N LEU A 103 -3.61 5.11 1.56
CA LEU A 103 -4.16 5.42 0.24
C LEU A 103 -3.06 5.32 -0.81
N GLY A 104 -3.34 4.59 -1.89
CA GLY A 104 -2.37 4.39 -2.95
C GLY A 104 -2.95 4.15 -4.33
N VAL A 105 -2.16 4.55 -5.34
CA VAL A 105 -2.39 4.26 -6.75
C VAL A 105 -1.06 3.86 -7.38
N LEU A 106 -1.03 2.71 -8.06
CA LEU A 106 0.02 2.34 -8.99
C LEU A 106 -0.47 2.58 -10.41
N GLU A 107 0.16 3.53 -11.09
CA GLU A 107 -0.10 3.86 -12.50
C GLU A 107 0.84 3.05 -13.40
N LEU A 108 0.28 2.25 -14.30
CA LEU A 108 0.99 1.45 -15.30
C LEU A 108 0.75 2.04 -16.69
N THR A 109 1.77 2.66 -17.27
CA THR A 109 1.71 3.23 -18.62
C THR A 109 2.08 2.18 -19.65
N THR A 110 1.19 1.95 -20.61
CA THR A 110 1.37 1.06 -21.77
C THR A 110 1.19 1.86 -23.07
N ALA A 111 1.43 1.24 -24.22
CA ALA A 111 1.14 1.85 -25.52
C ALA A 111 -0.36 2.19 -25.70
N ASP A 112 -1.24 1.44 -25.04
CA ASP A 112 -2.70 1.61 -25.12
C ASP A 112 -3.24 2.65 -24.12
N GLY A 113 -2.39 3.18 -23.22
CA GLY A 113 -2.75 4.15 -22.20
C GLY A 113 -2.33 3.75 -20.79
N VAL A 114 -2.88 4.44 -19.79
CA VAL A 114 -2.58 4.23 -18.36
C VAL A 114 -3.63 3.33 -17.74
N ARG A 115 -3.17 2.30 -17.02
CA ARG A 115 -3.99 1.46 -16.14
C ARG A 115 -3.63 1.75 -14.68
N THR A 116 -4.57 1.59 -13.78
CA THR A 116 -4.36 1.86 -12.35
C THR A 116 -4.67 0.63 -11.53
N VAL A 117 -3.83 0.37 -10.53
CA VAL A 117 -4.11 -0.52 -9.40
C VAL A 117 -4.22 0.36 -8.17
N THR A 118 -5.30 0.23 -7.39
CA THR A 118 -5.60 1.15 -6.29
C THR A 118 -5.72 0.42 -4.96
N THR A 119 -5.55 1.14 -3.85
CA THR A 119 -6.01 0.67 -2.53
C THR A 119 -7.53 0.61 -2.52
N GLY A 120 -8.09 -0.46 -1.93
CA GLY A 120 -9.53 -0.69 -1.91
C GLY A 120 -9.86 -2.17 -1.70
N ASP A 121 -10.98 -2.61 -2.27
CA ASP A 121 -11.49 -3.98 -2.13
C ASP A 121 -10.46 -5.04 -2.55
N GLY A 122 -10.36 -6.11 -1.75
CA GLY A 122 -9.45 -7.24 -2.01
C GLY A 122 -8.04 -7.08 -1.45
N TRP A 123 -7.69 -5.90 -0.93
CA TRP A 123 -6.54 -5.78 -0.04
C TRP A 123 -6.79 -6.54 1.25
N LYS A 124 -5.73 -7.11 1.82
CA LYS A 124 -5.78 -7.80 3.11
C LYS A 124 -4.98 -7.06 4.16
N ALA A 125 -5.40 -7.16 5.41
CA ALA A 125 -4.76 -6.48 6.53
C ALA A 125 -4.51 -7.39 7.74
N ALA A 126 -3.48 -7.09 8.53
CA ALA A 126 -3.20 -7.70 9.82
C ALA A 126 -2.94 -6.64 10.90
N ASP A 127 -3.30 -6.96 12.14
CA ASP A 127 -3.16 -6.12 13.34
C ASP A 127 -1.94 -6.47 14.21
N THR A 128 -1.26 -7.56 13.88
CA THR A 128 -0.04 -8.04 14.53
C THR A 128 1.04 -8.24 13.49
N GLU A 129 2.31 -7.96 13.83
CA GLU A 129 3.41 -8.10 12.88
C GLU A 129 3.46 -9.53 12.34
N PRO A 130 3.30 -9.72 11.02
CA PRO A 130 3.28 -11.06 10.46
C PRO A 130 4.68 -11.68 10.51
N ALA A 131 4.73 -12.97 10.83
CA ALA A 131 5.98 -13.71 10.86
C ALA A 131 6.54 -13.97 9.45
N GLY A 132 7.85 -14.20 9.36
CA GLY A 132 8.51 -14.59 8.11
C GLY A 132 8.54 -13.48 7.05
N GLU A 133 8.64 -13.88 5.79
CA GLU A 133 8.82 -12.99 4.64
C GLU A 133 7.50 -12.40 4.13
N TRP A 134 6.70 -11.80 5.02
CA TRP A 134 5.37 -11.28 4.70
C TRP A 134 5.35 -10.17 3.65
N ARG A 135 6.52 -9.66 3.24
CA ARG A 135 6.65 -8.68 2.15
C ARG A 135 6.81 -9.34 0.79
N ALA A 136 7.19 -10.62 0.74
CA ALA A 136 7.53 -11.34 -0.49
C ALA A 136 6.28 -11.72 -1.31
N LEU A 137 6.48 -11.93 -2.61
CA LEU A 137 5.44 -12.30 -3.57
C LEU A 137 4.64 -13.56 -3.15
N ASP A 138 5.35 -14.58 -2.67
CA ASP A 138 4.82 -15.93 -2.43
C ASP A 138 4.32 -16.16 -0.99
N TYR A 139 4.31 -15.12 -0.15
CA TYR A 139 3.77 -15.24 1.21
C TYR A 139 2.26 -15.49 1.19
N ASP A 140 1.83 -16.49 1.97
CA ASP A 140 0.42 -16.85 2.14
C ASP A 140 -0.26 -15.95 3.18
N ASP A 141 -1.05 -14.99 2.68
CA ASP A 141 -1.91 -14.10 3.46
C ASP A 141 -3.37 -14.60 3.50
N GLY A 142 -3.63 -15.87 3.20
CA GLY A 142 -4.97 -16.47 3.15
C GLY A 142 -5.81 -16.29 4.42
N ALA A 143 -5.17 -16.16 5.58
CA ALA A 143 -5.82 -15.98 6.87
C ALA A 143 -6.10 -14.52 7.25
N TRP A 144 -5.59 -13.55 6.50
CA TRP A 144 -5.79 -12.13 6.81
C TRP A 144 -7.18 -11.68 6.35
N PRO A 145 -7.91 -10.90 7.17
CA PRO A 145 -9.15 -10.27 6.72
C PRO A 145 -8.88 -9.30 5.58
N ALA A 146 -9.87 -9.16 4.69
CA ALA A 146 -9.98 -8.09 3.72
C ALA A 146 -10.84 -6.95 4.28
#